data_AF-A0A5B1M7U4-F1
#
_entry.id   AF-A0A5B1M7U4-F1
#
_cell.length_a   1.000
_cell.length_b   1.000
_cell.length_c   1.000
_cell.angle_alpha   90.00
_cell.angle_beta   90.00
_cell.angle_gamma   90.00
#
_symmetry.space_group_name_H-M   'P 1'
#
loop_
_entity.id
_entity.type
_entity.pdbx_description
1 polymer ?
#
loop_
_entity_poly.entity_id
_entity_poly.type
_entity_poly.pdbx_seq_one_letter_code
_entity_poly.pdbx_strand_id
1 'polypeptide(L)'
;MVPLIGMPGTWEMVIILAIVILIFGAAKLPELARGTGQALRIFKAETKGLKDDDETPKGELPPADDHVTEGEIVDEQHKHSS
;
A
#
# COMPACT_ATOMS: atom_id res chain seq x y z
N MET A 1 5.35 8.31 42.59
CA MET A 1 4.28 7.33 42.89
C MET A 1 3.59 7.05 41.56
N VAL A 2 3.91 5.90 40.97
CA VAL A 2 3.57 5.38 39.62
C VAL A 2 3.25 6.45 38.54
N PRO A 3 4.19 6.78 37.62
CA PRO A 3 3.85 7.62 36.49
C PRO A 3 2.82 6.91 35.61
N LEU A 4 1.75 7.65 35.30
CA LEU A 4 0.67 7.30 34.40
C LEU A 4 1.23 6.75 33.08
N ILE A 5 1.25 5.43 32.94
CA ILE A 5 1.48 4.70 31.69
C ILE A 5 0.29 5.05 30.80
N GLY A 6 0.40 6.14 30.04
CA GLY A 6 -0.67 6.62 29.19
C GLY A 6 -0.32 6.51 27.71
N MET A 7 0.82 7.04 27.31
CA MET A 7 1.33 6.92 25.94
C MET A 7 2.85 7.03 26.00
N PRO A 8 3.62 6.03 25.55
CA PRO A 8 4.99 6.29 25.16
C PRO A 8 4.93 7.43 24.15
N GLY A 9 5.69 8.51 24.41
CA GLY A 9 5.80 9.58 23.44
C GLY A 9 6.30 9.04 22.12
N THR A 10 6.16 9.84 21.06
CA THR A 10 6.67 9.49 19.73
C THR A 10 8.13 9.06 19.79
N TRP A 11 8.91 9.64 20.71
CA TRP A 11 10.32 9.34 20.90
C TRP A 11 10.58 7.93 21.44
N GLU A 12 9.83 7.50 22.46
CA GLU A 12 9.93 6.16 23.04
C GLU A 12 9.53 5.08 22.03
N MET A 13 8.50 5.33 21.22
CA MET A 13 8.09 4.42 20.14
C MET A 13 9.18 4.28 19.07
N VAL A 14 9.86 5.37 18.72
CA VAL A 14 11.00 5.35 17.79
C VAL A 14 12.17 4.56 18.38
N ILE A 15 12.47 4.71 19.67
CA ILE A 15 13.54 3.95 20.35
C ILE A 15 13.22 2.45 20.36
N ILE A 16 11.97 2.08 20.71
CA ILE A 16 11.56 0.66 20.71
C ILE A 16 11.65 0.08 19.29
N LEU A 17 11.18 0.82 18.28
CA LEU A 17 11.28 0.41 16.88
C LEU A 17 12.75 0.24 16.45
N ALA A 18 13.63 1.14 16.88
CA ALA A 18 15.06 1.05 16.59
C ALA A 18 15.68 -0.22 17.20
N ILE A 19 15.32 -0.59 18.44
CA ILE A 19 15.79 -1.83 19.08
C ILE A 19 15.30 -3.07 18.31
N VAL A 20 14.03 -3.08 17.90
CA VAL A 20 13.47 -4.17 17.08
C VAL A 20 14.23 -4.29 15.74
N ILE A 21 14.51 -3.15 15.08
CA ILE A 21 15.30 -3.12 13.84
C ILE A 21 16.73 -3.62 14.07
N LEU A 22 17.35 -3.34 15.22
CA LEU A 22 18.70 -3.83 15.53
C LEU A 22 18.73 -5.36 15.69
N ILE A 23 17.70 -5.95 16.28
CA ILE A 23 17.63 -7.40 16.52
C ILE A 23 17.24 -8.15 15.23
N PHE A 24 16.23 -7.67 14.52
CA PHE A 24 15.69 -8.35 13.32
C PHE A 24 16.38 -7.92 12.02
N GLY A 25 17.01 -6.74 11.99
CA GLY A 25 17.59 -6.11 10.81
C GLY A 25 16.58 -5.25 10.03
N ALA A 26 17.07 -4.13 9.47
CA ALA A 26 16.25 -3.19 8.71
C ALA A 26 15.59 -3.78 7.45
N ALA A 27 16.16 -4.86 6.89
CA ALA A 27 15.61 -5.54 5.73
C ALA A 27 14.45 -6.49 6.07
N LYS A 28 14.39 -7.01 7.30
CA LYS A 28 13.43 -8.08 7.67
C LYS A 28 12.05 -7.54 8.04
N LEU A 29 11.96 -6.38 8.67
CA LEU A 29 10.67 -5.73 8.94
C LEU A 29 9.84 -5.42 7.66
N PRO A 30 10.39 -4.76 6.62
CA PRO A 30 9.62 -4.47 5.42
C PRO A 30 9.29 -5.74 4.62
N GLU A 31 10.15 -6.76 4.65
CA GLU A 31 9.92 -8.06 4.01
C GLU A 31 8.71 -8.77 4.65
N LEU A 32 8.66 -8.84 5.98
CA LEU A 32 7.52 -9.40 6.73
C LEU A 32 6.24 -8.57 6.58
N ALA A 33 6.37 -7.24 6.58
CA ALA A 33 5.24 -6.33 6.39
C ALA A 33 4.64 -6.45 4.99
N ARG A 34 5.46 -6.65 3.94
CA ARG A 34 4.99 -6.85 2.56
C ARG A 34 4.15 -8.14 2.43
N GLY A 35 4.65 -9.26 2.96
CA GLY A 35 3.92 -10.53 2.94
C GLY A 35 2.61 -10.45 3.75
N THR A 36 2.68 -9.93 4.97
CA THR A 36 1.51 -9.79 5.85
C THR A 36 0.50 -8.78 5.30
N GLY A 37 0.96 -7.67 4.74
CA GLY A 37 0.11 -6.63 4.16
C GLY A 37 -0.66 -7.12 2.94
N GLN A 38 -0.04 -7.94 2.09
CA GLN A 38 -0.74 -8.57 0.96
C GLN A 38 -1.83 -9.54 1.43
N ALA A 39 -1.54 -10.38 2.43
CA ALA A 39 -2.53 -11.29 3.02
C ALA A 39 -3.71 -10.53 3.67
N LEU A 40 -3.41 -9.47 4.44
CA LEU A 40 -4.45 -8.62 5.03
C LEU A 40 -5.27 -7.87 3.98
N ARG A 41 -4.65 -7.45 2.85
CA ARG A 41 -5.36 -6.79 1.74
C ARG A 41 -6.35 -7.74 1.07
N ILE A 42 -5.93 -8.97 0.79
CA ILE A 42 -6.80 -10.00 0.19
C ILE A 42 -7.95 -10.32 1.15
N PHE A 43 -7.63 -10.59 2.42
CA PHE A 43 -8.64 -10.85 3.45
C PHE A 43 -9.63 -9.68 3.61
N LYS A 44 -9.14 -8.43 3.59
CA LYS A 44 -9.99 -7.24 3.66
C LYS A 44 -10.87 -7.07 2.43
N ALA A 45 -10.37 -7.38 1.23
CA ALA A 45 -11.12 -7.29 -0.02
C ALA A 45 -12.23 -8.34 -0.06
N GLU A 46 -11.93 -9.58 0.29
CA GLU A 46 -12.93 -10.65 0.41
C GLU A 46 -13.96 -10.29 1.49
N THR A 47 -13.51 -9.91 2.68
CA THR A 47 -14.42 -9.51 3.78
C THR A 47 -15.24 -8.27 3.43
N LYS A 48 -14.73 -7.34 2.63
CA LYS A 48 -15.48 -6.16 2.16
C LYS A 48 -16.56 -6.57 1.16
N GLY A 49 -16.31 -7.52 0.27
CA GLY A 49 -17.35 -8.07 -0.62
C GLY A 49 -18.51 -8.73 0.13
N LEU A 50 -18.26 -9.30 1.32
CA LEU A 50 -19.33 -9.82 2.20
C LEU A 50 -20.06 -8.74 3.02
N LYS A 51 -19.49 -7.53 3.13
CA LYS A 51 -20.05 -6.42 3.93
C LYS A 51 -20.71 -5.34 3.05
N ASP A 52 -20.22 -5.17 1.81
CA ASP A 52 -20.75 -4.23 0.82
C ASP A 52 -22.07 -4.71 0.18
N ASP A 53 -22.57 -5.92 0.49
CA ASP A 53 -23.92 -6.35 0.08
C ASP A 53 -25.04 -5.52 0.75
N ASP A 54 -24.69 -4.66 1.74
CA ASP A 54 -25.58 -3.70 2.40
C ASP A 54 -25.26 -2.21 2.11
N GLU A 55 -24.17 -1.85 1.42
CA GLU A 55 -23.84 -0.44 1.14
C GLU A 55 -23.06 -0.15 -0.16
N THR A 56 -23.69 0.71 -0.99
CA THR A 56 -23.27 1.32 -2.27
C THR A 56 -21.76 1.69 -2.40
N PRO A 57 -21.13 1.55 -3.60
CA PRO A 57 -19.67 1.55 -3.77
C PRO A 57 -19.03 2.93 -3.55
N LYS A 58 -17.99 2.98 -2.71
CA LYS A 58 -17.15 4.16 -2.53
C LYS A 58 -15.77 3.94 -3.17
N GLY A 59 -15.68 4.41 -4.41
CA GLY A 59 -14.50 4.99 -5.05
C GLY A 59 -13.19 4.20 -4.96
N GLU A 60 -12.96 3.35 -5.93
CA GLU A 60 -11.65 3.16 -6.56
C GLU A 60 -10.96 4.52 -6.75
N LEU A 61 -9.92 4.76 -5.96
CA LEU A 61 -8.86 5.68 -6.36
C LEU A 61 -8.03 4.94 -7.41
N PRO A 62 -8.02 5.39 -8.68
CA PRO A 62 -7.16 4.82 -9.71
C PRO A 62 -5.69 4.95 -9.28
N PRO A 63 -4.84 3.97 -9.63
CA PRO A 63 -3.41 4.09 -9.41
C PRO A 63 -2.90 5.37 -10.06
N ALA A 64 -2.05 6.10 -9.33
CA ALA A 64 -1.30 7.19 -9.91
C ALA A 64 -0.38 6.60 -10.98
N ASP A 65 -0.80 6.71 -12.25
CA ASP A 65 0.02 6.47 -13.43
C ASP A 65 1.14 7.51 -13.46
N ASP A 66 2.34 7.11 -13.01
CA ASP A 66 3.59 7.80 -13.29
C ASP A 66 4.26 7.25 -14.56
N HIS A 67 3.55 7.28 -15.67
CA HIS A 67 4.15 7.12 -17.00
C HIS A 67 3.65 8.20 -17.98
N VAL A 68 4.17 9.42 -17.77
CA VAL A 68 4.30 10.42 -18.83
C VAL A 68 5.50 10.05 -19.69
N THR A 69 5.26 9.38 -20.82
CA THR A 69 6.01 9.63 -22.07
C THR A 69 5.02 9.64 -23.21
N GLU A 70 4.46 10.83 -23.38
CA GLU A 70 3.94 11.36 -24.63
C GLU A 70 4.98 11.14 -25.73
N GLY A 71 4.62 10.30 -26.69
CA GLY A 71 5.37 10.01 -27.91
C GLY A 71 4.38 10.03 -29.07
N GLU A 72 3.91 11.24 -29.38
CA GLU A 72 3.22 11.60 -30.61
C GLU A 72 4.08 11.23 -31.83
N ILE A 73 3.56 10.38 -32.72
CA ILE A 73 3.05 10.80 -34.04
C ILE A 73 2.27 9.66 -34.72
N VAL A 74 1.08 10.03 -35.17
CA VAL A 74 0.20 9.36 -36.11
C VAL A 74 0.83 9.41 -37.51
N ASP A 75 0.92 8.30 -38.24
CA ASP A 75 0.61 8.24 -39.69
C ASP A 75 0.53 6.79 -40.23
N GLU A 76 -0.01 6.64 -41.44
CA GLU A 76 -0.02 5.42 -42.28
C GLU A 76 -1.13 4.35 -42.11
N GLN A 77 -2.38 4.81 -41.99
CA GLN A 77 -3.54 4.13 -42.59
C GLN A 77 -3.99 4.88 -43.85
N HIS A 78 -3.26 4.74 -44.97
CA HIS A 78 -3.85 4.91 -46.31
C HIS A 78 -2.92 4.38 -47.42
N LYS A 79 -3.47 3.50 -48.27
CA LYS A 79 -3.19 3.42 -49.72
C LYS A 79 -2.04 2.53 -50.23
N HIS A 80 -2.36 1.25 -50.43
CA HIS A 80 -2.08 0.46 -51.65
C HIS A 80 -2.78 -0.90 -51.43
N SER A 81 -3.94 -1.25 -51.99
CA SER A 81 -4.34 -1.25 -53.41
C SER A 81 -3.31 -1.86 -54.34
N SER A 82 -3.09 -3.18 -54.26
CA SER A 82 -2.89 -4.05 -55.43
C SER A 82 -3.25 -5.48 -55.05
#